data_AF-A0A842UVL2-F1
#
_entry.id   AF-A0A842UVL2-F1
#
_cell.length_a   1.000
_cell.length_b   1.000
_cell.length_c   1.000
_cell.angle_alpha   90.00
_cell.angle_beta   90.00
_cell.angle_gamma   90.00
#
_symmetry.space_group_name_H-M   'P 1'
#
loop_
_entity.id
_entity.type
_entity.pdbx_description
1 polymer ?
#
loop_
_entity_poly.entity_id
_entity_poly.type
_entity_poly.pdbx_seq_one_letter_code
_entity_poly.pdbx_strand_id
1 'polypeptide(L)'
;MAESIEQKLRKKGWSEKDIQEALRIIKAGQKKKRPGVKLVDKIVYWAALFVAIIGNMVISLTLVPFLIALEGYSLYSIIAVLGLSFGFFFDLLIRDIEKLQTKHYIIAGLFIPGIAVVNVLYMTLVANQWINLLGIKTSLHNPVLIIILYVVAFMLPYFINKVVRKI
;
A
#
# COMPACT_ATOMS: atom_id res chain seq x y z
N MET A 1 -10.55 19.35 3.17
CA MET A 1 -9.32 19.96 3.72
C MET A 1 -9.25 19.56 5.18
N ALA A 2 -8.24 18.79 5.60
CA ALA A 2 -8.00 18.59 7.02
C ALA A 2 -7.51 19.93 7.58
N GLU A 3 -8.31 20.51 8.47
CA GLU A 3 -8.04 21.84 9.03
C GLU A 3 -6.80 21.79 9.93
N SER A 4 -5.82 22.69 9.69
CA SER A 4 -4.59 22.70 10.48
C SER A 4 -4.90 23.05 11.95
N ILE A 5 -4.06 22.60 12.89
CA ILE A 5 -4.22 22.94 14.32
C ILE A 5 -4.28 24.46 14.51
N GLU A 6 -3.49 25.19 13.73
CA GLU A 6 -3.51 26.65 13.69
C GLU A 6 -4.87 27.21 13.28
N GLN A 7 -5.46 26.71 12.18
CA GLN A 7 -6.78 27.13 11.71
C GLN A 7 -7.89 26.84 12.74
N LYS A 8 -7.82 25.69 13.41
CA LYS A 8 -8.77 25.34 14.49
C LYS A 8 -8.66 26.28 15.68
N LEU A 9 -7.44 26.67 16.07
CA LEU A 9 -7.23 27.60 17.17
C LEU A 9 -7.66 29.03 16.80
N ARG A 10 -7.36 29.48 15.58
CA ARG A 10 -7.86 30.76 15.04
C ARG A 10 -9.39 30.82 15.04
N LYS A 11 -10.07 29.76 14.59
CA LYS A 11 -11.55 29.67 14.61
C LYS A 11 -12.14 29.70 16.02
N LYS A 12 -11.40 29.25 17.03
CA LYS A 12 -11.80 29.32 18.45
C LYS A 12 -11.55 30.68 19.09
N GLY A 13 -11.05 31.66 18.33
CA GLY A 13 -10.79 33.02 18.82
C GLY A 13 -9.51 33.14 19.66
N TRP A 14 -8.56 32.22 19.53
CA TRP A 14 -7.28 32.32 20.24
C TRP A 14 -6.43 33.46 19.68
N SER A 15 -5.67 34.13 20.55
CA SER A 15 -4.74 35.17 20.11
C SER A 15 -3.58 34.56 19.31
N GLU A 16 -3.04 35.31 18.36
CA GLU A 16 -1.93 34.81 17.52
C GLU A 16 -0.71 34.42 18.36
N LYS A 17 -0.46 35.12 19.48
CA LYS A 17 0.61 34.79 20.43
C LYS A 17 0.39 33.44 21.10
N ASP A 18 -0.82 33.16 21.57
CA ASP A 18 -1.17 31.88 22.21
C ASP A 18 -1.10 30.72 21.21
N ILE A 19 -1.49 30.97 19.96
CA ILE A 19 -1.40 29.99 18.87
C ILE A 19 0.06 29.64 18.60
N GLN A 20 0.93 30.64 18.47
CA GLN A 20 2.36 30.42 18.25
C GLN A 20 3.00 29.69 19.43
N GLU A 21 2.65 30.05 20.66
CA GLU A 21 3.17 29.41 21.86
C GLU A 21 2.69 27.96 21.98
N ALA A 22 1.40 27.69 21.73
CA ALA A 22 0.86 26.34 21.70
C ALA A 22 1.53 25.47 20.61
N LEU A 23 1.71 26.01 19.41
CA LEU A 23 2.43 25.33 18.32
C LEU A 23 3.90 25.08 18.70
N ARG A 24 4.55 26.01 19.40
CA ARG A 24 5.92 25.86 19.91
C ARG A 24 6.01 24.72 20.92
N ILE A 25 5.11 24.65 21.90
CA ILE A 25 5.05 23.59 22.90
C ILE A 25 4.77 22.23 22.26
N ILE A 26 3.82 22.15 21.32
CA ILE A 26 3.51 20.91 20.59
C ILE A 26 4.72 20.43 19.78
N LYS A 27 5.37 21.33 19.03
CA LYS A 27 6.58 21.00 18.25
C LYS A 27 7.74 20.60 19.16
N ALA A 28 7.92 21.26 20.30
CA ALA A 28 8.94 20.93 21.29
C ALA A 28 8.67 19.54 21.89
N GLY A 29 7.43 19.22 22.24
CA GLY A 29 7.01 17.89 22.73
C GLY A 29 7.23 16.79 21.70
N GLN A 30 6.92 17.04 20.43
CA GLN A 30 7.20 16.11 19.33
C GLN A 30 8.71 15.87 19.14
N LYS A 31 9.54 16.90 19.24
CA LYS A 31 11.01 16.76 19.18
C LYS A 31 11.58 16.02 20.40
N LYS A 32 10.93 16.16 21.56
CA LYS A 32 11.31 15.55 22.84
C LYS A 32 10.61 14.20 23.07
N LYS A 33 10.23 13.47 22.01
CA LYS A 33 9.78 12.07 22.12
C LYS A 33 10.80 11.27 22.94
N ARG A 34 10.32 10.59 24.01
CA ARG A 34 11.16 9.71 24.84
C ARG A 34 11.85 8.67 23.95
N PRO A 35 13.10 8.28 24.25
CA PRO A 35 13.86 7.34 23.43
C PRO A 35 13.13 6.00 23.21
N GLY A 36 12.38 5.50 24.20
CA GLY A 36 11.56 4.30 24.06
C GLY A 36 10.46 4.42 23.00
N VAL A 37 9.81 5.59 22.87
CA VAL A 37 8.77 5.82 21.85
C VAL A 37 9.38 5.80 20.45
N LYS A 38 10.59 6.36 20.27
CA LYS A 38 11.30 6.30 18.98
C LYS A 38 11.68 4.88 18.59
N LEU A 39 12.01 4.03 19.56
CA LEU A 39 12.32 2.62 19.33
C LEU A 39 11.08 1.86 18.87
N VAL A 40 9.94 2.07 19.53
CA VAL A 40 8.65 1.48 19.13
C VAL A 40 8.25 1.93 17.73
N ASP A 41 8.33 3.23 17.42
CA ASP A 41 8.02 3.75 16.07
C ASP A 41 8.89 3.05 15.00
N LYS A 42 10.18 2.84 15.28
CA LYS A 42 11.10 2.13 14.38
C LYS A 42 10.73 0.66 14.24
N ILE A 43 10.40 -0.04 15.32
CA ILE A 43 9.99 -1.45 15.28
C ILE A 43 8.71 -1.61 14.49
N VAL A 44 7.70 -0.77 14.73
CA VAL A 44 6.42 -0.83 14.01
C VAL A 44 6.63 -0.56 12.52
N TYR A 45 7.48 0.40 12.16
CA TYR A 45 7.85 0.66 10.77
C TYR A 45 8.43 -0.60 10.08
N TRP A 46 9.44 -1.23 10.70
CA TRP A 46 10.07 -2.42 10.13
C TRP A 46 9.13 -3.62 10.10
N ALA A 47 8.28 -3.78 11.12
CA ALA A 47 7.25 -4.81 11.14
C ALA A 47 6.22 -4.62 10.03
N ALA A 48 5.75 -3.38 9.80
CA ALA A 48 4.82 -3.08 8.72
C ALA A 48 5.45 -3.35 7.34
N LEU A 49 6.72 -2.99 7.15
CA LEU A 49 7.45 -3.31 5.91
C LEU A 49 7.62 -4.82 5.72
N PHE A 50 7.92 -5.55 6.80
CA PHE A 50 8.02 -7.01 6.77
C PHE A 50 6.68 -7.67 6.42
N VAL A 51 5.59 -7.22 7.02
CA VAL A 51 4.22 -7.67 6.71
C VAL A 51 3.86 -7.35 5.25
N ALA A 52 4.26 -6.19 4.73
CA ALA A 52 4.08 -5.84 3.33
C ALA A 52 4.80 -6.81 2.38
N ILE A 53 6.03 -7.23 2.72
CA ILE A 53 6.78 -8.21 1.94
C ILE A 53 6.08 -9.58 1.97
N ILE A 54 5.72 -10.08 3.17
CA ILE A 54 5.02 -11.36 3.32
C ILE A 54 3.68 -11.33 2.58
N GLY A 55 2.89 -10.28 2.77
CA GLY A 55 1.60 -10.12 2.11
C GLY A 55 1.74 -10.25 0.60
N ASN A 56 2.77 -9.63 0.01
CA ASN A 56 3.01 -9.75 -1.42
C ASN A 56 3.40 -11.17 -1.87
N MET A 57 4.14 -11.92 -1.06
CA MET A 57 4.43 -13.34 -1.32
C MET A 57 3.17 -14.21 -1.23
N VAL A 58 2.31 -13.97 -0.24
CA VAL A 58 1.05 -14.70 -0.04
C VAL A 58 0.11 -14.49 -1.23
N ILE A 59 -0.05 -13.24 -1.69
CA ILE A 59 -0.78 -12.94 -2.93
C ILE A 59 -0.23 -13.80 -4.05
N SER A 60 1.09 -13.88 -4.12
CA SER A 60 1.74 -14.48 -5.26
C SER A 60 1.47 -15.97 -5.33
N LEU A 61 1.64 -16.64 -4.20
CA LEU A 61 1.32 -18.05 -4.07
C LEU A 61 -0.17 -18.34 -4.30
N THR A 62 -1.05 -17.43 -3.86
CA THR A 62 -2.51 -17.57 -3.99
C THR A 62 -2.96 -17.43 -5.44
N LEU A 63 -2.33 -16.55 -6.24
CA LEU A 63 -2.78 -16.26 -7.60
C LEU A 63 -2.43 -17.37 -8.61
N VAL A 64 -1.31 -18.08 -8.41
CA VAL A 64 -0.83 -19.14 -9.30
C VAL A 64 -1.88 -20.23 -9.59
N PRO A 65 -2.54 -20.87 -8.61
CA PRO A 65 -3.55 -21.89 -8.90
C PRO A 65 -4.72 -21.36 -9.73
N PHE A 66 -5.13 -20.10 -9.53
CA PHE A 66 -6.18 -19.48 -10.34
C PHE A 66 -5.72 -19.21 -11.78
N LEU A 67 -4.48 -18.78 -11.98
CA LEU A 67 -3.90 -18.63 -13.32
C LEU A 67 -3.85 -19.97 -14.06
N ILE A 68 -3.58 -21.08 -13.37
CA ILE A 68 -3.54 -22.40 -14.01
C ILE A 68 -4.95 -22.91 -14.33
N ALA A 69 -5.90 -22.73 -13.39
CA ALA A 69 -7.21 -23.37 -13.46
C ALA A 69 -8.27 -22.57 -14.24
N LEU A 70 -8.10 -21.26 -14.40
CA LEU A 70 -9.13 -20.37 -14.95
C LEU A 70 -8.63 -19.58 -16.17
N GLU A 71 -9.58 -19.16 -17.01
CA GLU A 71 -9.32 -18.31 -18.16
C GLU A 71 -10.43 -17.27 -18.37
N GLY A 72 -10.17 -16.30 -19.25
CA GLY A 72 -11.14 -15.28 -19.67
C GLY A 72 -11.69 -14.45 -18.50
N TYR A 73 -13.00 -14.19 -18.55
CA TYR A 73 -13.68 -13.30 -17.61
C TYR A 73 -13.59 -13.75 -16.14
N SER A 74 -13.61 -15.06 -15.88
CA SER A 74 -13.53 -15.60 -14.52
C SER A 74 -12.18 -15.29 -13.87
N LEU A 75 -11.09 -15.49 -14.63
CA LEU A 75 -9.74 -15.17 -14.17
C LEU A 75 -9.59 -13.66 -13.92
N TYR A 76 -10.03 -12.82 -14.85
CA TYR A 76 -9.93 -11.36 -14.71
C TYR A 76 -10.73 -10.83 -13.52
N SER A 77 -11.90 -11.42 -13.25
CA SER A 77 -12.71 -11.05 -12.09
C SER A 77 -12.00 -11.38 -10.77
N ILE A 78 -11.38 -12.56 -10.66
CA ILE A 78 -10.61 -12.94 -9.48
C ILE A 78 -9.38 -12.06 -9.30
N ILE A 79 -8.65 -11.77 -10.38
CA ILE A 79 -7.50 -10.86 -10.34
C ILE A 79 -7.93 -9.47 -9.85
N ALA A 80 -9.06 -8.95 -10.35
CA ALA A 80 -9.58 -7.66 -9.93
C ALA A 80 -9.98 -7.66 -8.45
N VAL A 81 -10.69 -8.69 -7.98
CA VAL A 81 -11.10 -8.82 -6.57
C VAL A 81 -9.90 -8.95 -5.64
N LEU A 82 -8.92 -9.81 -5.97
CA LEU A 82 -7.70 -9.97 -5.19
C LEU A 82 -6.87 -8.68 -5.22
N GLY A 83 -6.65 -8.10 -6.41
CA GLY A 83 -5.95 -6.84 -6.58
C GLY A 83 -6.55 -5.74 -5.71
N LEU A 84 -7.88 -5.54 -5.76
CA LEU A 84 -8.57 -4.56 -4.91
C LEU A 84 -8.42 -4.88 -3.42
N SER A 85 -8.64 -6.12 -3.01
CA SER A 85 -8.59 -6.53 -1.60
C SER A 85 -7.22 -6.26 -1.00
N PHE A 86 -6.16 -6.65 -1.72
CA PHE A 86 -4.79 -6.37 -1.29
C PHE A 86 -4.44 -4.89 -1.46
N GLY A 87 -4.95 -4.20 -2.48
CA GLY A 87 -4.81 -2.76 -2.63
C GLY A 87 -5.31 -2.00 -1.40
N PHE A 88 -6.47 -2.38 -0.84
CA PHE A 88 -6.98 -1.82 0.41
C PHE A 88 -6.08 -2.14 1.60
N PHE A 89 -5.63 -3.39 1.71
CA PHE A 89 -4.72 -3.80 2.79
C PHE A 89 -3.41 -3.01 2.77
N PHE A 90 -2.78 -2.86 1.61
CA PHE A 90 -1.54 -2.11 1.46
C PHE A 90 -1.74 -0.61 1.62
N ASP A 91 -2.86 -0.04 1.17
CA ASP A 91 -3.19 1.36 1.45
C ASP A 91 -3.29 1.62 2.97
N LEU A 92 -3.90 0.71 3.73
CA LEU A 92 -3.90 0.81 5.20
C LEU A 92 -2.48 0.75 5.79
N LEU A 93 -1.67 -0.23 5.36
CA LEU A 93 -0.28 -0.35 5.80
C LEU A 93 0.57 0.89 5.49
N ILE A 94 0.46 1.41 4.26
CA ILE A 94 1.21 2.59 3.82
C ILE A 94 0.87 3.79 4.69
N ARG A 95 -0.42 4.02 4.98
CA ARG A 95 -0.84 5.13 5.84
C ARG A 95 -0.29 5.03 7.25
N ASP A 96 -0.24 3.83 7.81
CA ASP A 96 0.29 3.64 9.15
C ASP A 96 1.82 3.83 9.17
N ILE A 97 2.51 3.40 8.11
CA ILE A 97 3.94 3.70 7.89
C ILE A 97 4.18 5.22 7.76
N GLU A 98 3.37 5.93 6.97
CA GLU A 98 3.48 7.37 6.73
C GLU A 98 3.30 8.19 8.02
N LYS A 99 2.38 7.80 8.91
CA LYS A 99 2.19 8.45 10.22
C LYS A 99 3.41 8.31 11.13
N LEU A 100 4.16 7.21 11.00
CA LEU A 100 5.32 6.93 11.84
C LEU A 100 6.57 7.71 11.39
N GLN A 101 6.70 8.00 10.09
CA GLN A 101 7.92 8.61 9.55
C GLN A 101 7.65 9.71 8.51
N THR A 102 7.86 10.96 8.88
CA THR A 102 7.53 12.13 8.04
C THR A 102 8.50 12.42 6.89
N LYS A 103 9.61 11.66 6.73
CA LYS A 103 10.69 12.00 5.77
C LYS A 103 10.86 11.05 4.58
N HIS A 104 10.36 9.81 4.63
CA HIS A 104 10.61 8.81 3.58
C HIS A 104 9.36 8.37 2.82
N TYR A 105 8.34 9.24 2.74
CA TYR A 105 7.01 8.95 2.18
C TYR A 105 7.04 8.37 0.75
N ILE A 106 7.95 8.86 -0.10
CA ILE A 106 8.04 8.44 -1.52
C ILE A 106 8.51 6.99 -1.65
N ILE A 107 9.39 6.54 -0.75
CA ILE A 107 10.03 5.23 -0.86
C ILE A 107 8.99 4.14 -0.68
N ALA A 108 8.14 4.21 0.35
CA ALA A 108 7.09 3.22 0.57
C ALA A 108 6.03 3.22 -0.56
N GLY A 109 5.66 4.41 -1.04
CA GLY A 109 4.62 4.56 -2.07
C GLY A 109 5.00 4.02 -3.46
N LEU A 110 6.29 4.02 -3.82
CA LEU A 110 6.77 3.47 -5.10
C LEU A 110 7.29 2.04 -4.98
N PHE A 111 7.87 1.68 -3.84
CA PHE A 111 8.45 0.37 -3.60
C PHE A 111 7.40 -0.74 -3.64
N ILE A 112 6.27 -0.54 -2.96
CA ILE A 112 5.20 -1.56 -2.88
C ILE A 112 4.61 -1.88 -4.27
N PRO A 113 4.19 -0.90 -5.09
CA PRO A 113 3.73 -1.17 -6.45
C PRO A 113 4.80 -1.81 -7.33
N GLY A 114 6.06 -1.40 -7.16
CA GLY A 114 7.18 -1.99 -7.89
C GLY A 114 7.34 -3.49 -7.62
N ILE A 115 7.33 -3.91 -6.36
CA ILE A 115 7.43 -5.34 -6.03
C ILE A 115 6.17 -6.09 -6.53
N ALA A 116 4.99 -5.49 -6.43
CA ALA A 116 3.77 -6.10 -6.94
C ALA A 116 3.84 -6.39 -8.46
N VAL A 117 4.35 -5.45 -9.26
CA VAL A 117 4.58 -5.65 -10.71
C VAL A 117 5.51 -6.82 -10.97
N VAL A 118 6.67 -6.83 -10.30
CA VAL A 118 7.69 -7.89 -10.47
C VAL A 118 7.12 -9.26 -10.09
N ASN A 119 6.38 -9.33 -8.99
CA ASN A 119 5.76 -10.57 -8.53
C ASN A 119 4.73 -11.09 -9.53
N VAL A 120 3.82 -10.24 -10.00
CA VAL A 120 2.77 -10.66 -10.97
C VAL A 120 3.38 -11.10 -12.30
N LEU A 121 4.42 -10.40 -12.76
CA LEU A 121 5.18 -10.83 -13.93
C LEU A 121 5.75 -12.23 -13.72
N TYR A 122 6.51 -12.45 -12.64
CA TYR A 122 7.14 -13.73 -12.36
C TYR A 122 6.12 -14.86 -12.22
N MET A 123 5.03 -14.62 -11.49
CA MET A 123 3.95 -15.59 -11.34
C MET A 123 3.30 -15.98 -12.65
N THR A 124 3.02 -15.01 -13.53
CA THR A 124 2.35 -15.31 -14.80
C THR A 124 3.27 -16.15 -15.69
N LEU A 125 4.58 -15.87 -15.67
CA LEU A 125 5.57 -16.68 -16.37
C LEU A 125 5.64 -18.11 -15.81
N VAL A 126 5.68 -18.25 -14.47
CA VAL A 126 5.69 -19.56 -13.81
C VAL A 126 4.40 -20.33 -14.11
N ALA A 127 3.23 -19.70 -14.00
CA ALA A 127 1.95 -20.34 -14.31
C ALA A 127 1.89 -20.82 -15.76
N ASN A 128 2.32 -20.01 -16.72
CA ASN A 128 2.40 -20.40 -18.13
C ASN A 128 3.37 -21.59 -18.35
N GLN A 129 4.50 -21.63 -17.65
CA GLN A 129 5.41 -22.78 -17.69
C GLN A 129 4.74 -24.05 -17.16
N TRP A 130 4.02 -23.96 -16.04
CA TRP A 130 3.27 -25.10 -15.49
C TRP A 130 2.14 -25.56 -16.40
N ILE A 131 1.38 -24.64 -17.02
CA ILE A 131 0.33 -24.98 -18.00
C ILE A 131 0.92 -25.80 -19.15
N ASN A 132 2.04 -25.33 -19.72
CA ASN A 132 2.73 -26.04 -20.80
C ASN A 132 3.29 -27.39 -20.35
N LEU A 133 3.94 -27.46 -19.19
CA LEU A 133 4.58 -28.67 -18.68
C LEU A 133 3.56 -29.75 -18.30
N LEU A 134 2.41 -29.36 -17.76
CA LEU A 134 1.33 -30.27 -17.37
C LEU A 134 0.38 -30.59 -18.52
N GLY A 135 0.54 -29.95 -19.69
CA GLY A 135 -0.34 -30.15 -20.86
C GLY A 135 -1.79 -29.74 -20.60
N ILE A 136 -2.01 -28.75 -19.73
CA ILE A 136 -3.35 -28.27 -19.38
C ILE A 136 -3.91 -27.50 -20.58
N LYS A 137 -5.19 -27.73 -20.91
CA LYS A 137 -5.86 -27.12 -22.08
C LYS A 137 -6.16 -25.61 -21.93
N THR A 138 -5.84 -25.01 -20.79
CA THR A 138 -6.04 -23.58 -20.53
C THR A 138 -5.16 -22.76 -21.47
N SER A 139 -5.68 -21.65 -21.98
CA SER A 139 -4.93 -20.74 -22.83
C SER A 139 -3.76 -20.09 -22.08
N LEU A 140 -2.63 -19.86 -22.76
CA LEU A 140 -1.51 -19.11 -22.18
C LEU A 140 -1.90 -17.66 -21.90
N HIS A 141 -1.57 -17.18 -20.72
CA HIS A 141 -1.93 -15.84 -20.29
C HIS A 141 -0.94 -14.81 -20.80
N ASN A 142 -1.42 -13.68 -21.29
CA ASN A 142 -0.58 -12.54 -21.65
C ASN A 142 -0.11 -11.83 -20.36
N PRO A 143 1.20 -11.85 -20.01
CA PRO A 143 1.69 -11.27 -18.76
C PRO A 143 1.41 -9.78 -18.64
N VAL A 144 1.48 -9.03 -19.75
CA VAL A 144 1.29 -7.58 -19.75
C VAL A 144 -0.15 -7.24 -19.35
N LEU A 145 -1.14 -7.96 -19.88
CA LEU A 145 -2.55 -7.73 -19.57
C LEU A 145 -2.85 -8.03 -18.09
N ILE A 146 -2.34 -9.15 -17.59
CA ILE A 146 -2.50 -9.55 -16.18
C ILE A 146 -1.88 -8.52 -15.24
N ILE A 147 -0.67 -8.04 -15.55
CA ILE A 147 0.02 -7.00 -14.79
C ILE A 147 -0.80 -5.72 -14.79
N ILE A 148 -1.25 -5.23 -15.96
CA ILE A 148 -2.03 -3.99 -16.04
C ILE A 148 -3.30 -4.11 -15.21
N LEU A 149 -4.06 -5.19 -15.39
CA LEU A 149 -5.31 -5.39 -14.66
C LEU A 149 -5.08 -5.43 -13.14
N TYR A 150 -4.10 -6.22 -12.70
CA TYR A 150 -3.76 -6.35 -11.29
C TYR A 150 -3.28 -5.02 -10.71
N VAL A 151 -2.34 -4.34 -11.37
CA VAL A 151 -1.76 -3.07 -10.88
C VAL A 151 -2.82 -1.98 -10.81
N VAL A 152 -3.69 -1.88 -11.81
CA VAL A 152 -4.81 -0.93 -11.78
C VAL A 152 -5.73 -1.23 -10.60
N ALA A 153 -6.16 -2.47 -10.44
CA ALA A 153 -7.00 -2.89 -9.31
C ALA A 153 -6.32 -2.64 -7.95
N PHE A 154 -5.05 -2.97 -7.82
CA PHE A 154 -4.25 -2.81 -6.61
C PHE A 154 -3.99 -1.36 -6.24
N MET A 155 -3.71 -0.51 -7.22
CA MET A 155 -3.42 0.91 -6.99
C MET A 155 -4.68 1.75 -6.79
N LEU A 156 -5.84 1.26 -7.25
CA LEU A 156 -7.09 2.02 -7.20
C LEU A 156 -7.44 2.49 -5.77
N PRO A 157 -7.40 1.67 -4.71
CA PRO A 157 -7.66 2.12 -3.34
C PRO A 157 -6.71 3.22 -2.89
N TYR A 158 -5.41 3.11 -3.17
CA TYR A 158 -4.42 4.12 -2.83
C TYR A 158 -4.74 5.47 -3.50
N PHE A 159 -5.00 5.45 -4.82
CA PHE A 159 -5.33 6.67 -5.56
C PHE A 159 -6.65 7.30 -5.14
N ILE A 160 -7.72 6.51 -4.98
CA ILE A 160 -9.02 7.01 -4.50
C ILE A 160 -8.82 7.73 -3.17
N ASN A 161 -8.08 7.12 -2.25
CA ASN A 161 -7.89 7.71 -0.94
C ASN A 161 -7.01 8.95 -0.95
N LYS A 162 -5.95 8.97 -1.77
CA LYS A 162 -5.13 10.16 -1.96
C LYS A 162 -5.92 11.34 -2.53
N VAL A 163 -6.77 11.09 -3.52
CA VAL A 163 -7.60 12.12 -4.18
C VAL A 163 -8.76 12.59 -3.28
N VAL A 164 -9.51 11.64 -2.71
CA VAL A 164 -10.73 11.94 -1.91
C VAL A 164 -10.38 12.44 -0.50
N ARG A 165 -9.41 11.81 0.17
CA ARG A 165 -9.06 12.15 1.56
C ARG A 165 -7.98 13.23 1.67
N LYS A 166 -7.37 13.67 0.56
CA LYS A 166 -6.29 14.68 0.51
C LYS A 166 -5.26 14.48 1.64
N ILE A 167 -4.75 13.25 1.73
CA ILE A 167 -3.55 12.93 2.51
C ILE A 167 -2.34 13.33 1.67
#